data_AF-A0A2P5MSH0-F1
#
_entry.id   AF-A0A2P5MSH0-F1
#
_cell.length_a   1.000
_cell.length_b   1.000
_cell.length_c   1.000
_cell.angle_alpha   90.00
_cell.angle_beta   90.00
_cell.angle_gamma   90.00
#
_symmetry.space_group_name_H-M   'P 1'
#
loop_
_entity.id
_entity.type
_entity.pdbx_description
1 polymer ?
#
loop_
_entity_poly.entity_id
_entity_poly.type
_entity_poly.pdbx_seq_one_letter_code
_entity_poly.pdbx_strand_id
1 'polypeptide(L)' 'MLNNTLISQVKSLTTAERIELISAVWETLSSDEVPVSAKEMVLLDARLADLEKNPADQSPWSEVQARLKCQLP' A
#
# COMPACT_ATOMS: atom_id res chain seq x y z
N MET A 1 15.49 -5.14 14.48
CA MET A 1 15.23 -6.29 13.57
C MET A 1 14.06 -7.09 14.12
N LEU A 2 13.21 -7.65 13.26
CA LEU A 2 12.07 -8.47 13.67
C LEU A 2 12.54 -9.78 14.31
N ASN A 3 11.78 -10.29 15.27
CA ASN A 3 12.08 -11.53 15.98
C ASN A 3 11.96 -12.74 15.04
N ASN A 4 13.01 -13.59 14.95
CA ASN A 4 13.03 -14.74 14.04
C ASN A 4 11.96 -15.80 14.35
N THR A 5 11.59 -15.98 15.62
CA THR A 5 10.52 -16.89 16.03
C THR A 5 9.16 -16.38 15.53
N LEU A 6 8.92 -15.07 15.64
CA LEU A 6 7.71 -14.44 15.11
C LEU A 6 7.61 -14.63 13.59
N ILE A 7 8.71 -14.43 12.87
CA ILE A 7 8.75 -14.67 11.41
C ILE A 7 8.45 -16.13 11.06
N SER A 8 8.96 -17.09 11.84
CA SER A 8 8.66 -18.51 11.64
C SER A 8 7.16 -18.82 11.83
N GLN A 9 6.54 -18.25 12.87
CA GLN A 9 5.11 -18.40 13.14
C GLN A 9 4.27 -17.83 12.00
N VAL A 10 4.58 -16.61 11.54
CA VAL A 10 3.89 -15.99 10.39
C VAL A 10 4.03 -16.84 9.13
N LYS A 11 5.19 -17.47 8.90
CA LYS A 11 5.40 -18.36 7.75
C LYS A 11 4.60 -19.67 7.81
N SER A 12 4.21 -20.11 9.01
CA SER A 12 3.36 -21.30 9.17
C SER A 12 1.87 -21.05 8.91
N LEU A 13 1.46 -19.78 8.88
CA LEU A 13 0.08 -19.39 8.57
C LEU A 13 -0.25 -19.59 7.09
N THR A 14 -1.50 -19.92 6.82
CA THR A 14 -2.07 -19.86 5.46
C THR A 14 -2.03 -18.44 4.91
N THR A 15 -2.19 -18.29 3.59
CA THR A 15 -2.25 -16.95 2.98
C THR A 15 -3.40 -16.11 3.51
N ALA A 16 -4.57 -16.71 3.78
CA ALA A 16 -5.72 -15.99 4.33
C ALA A 16 -5.41 -15.46 5.74
N GLU A 17 -4.88 -16.30 6.63
CA GLU A 17 -4.51 -15.91 8.00
C GLU A 17 -3.40 -14.85 8.01
N ARG A 18 -2.46 -14.88 7.05
CA ARG A 18 -1.46 -13.82 6.92
C ARG A 18 -2.07 -12.48 6.54
N ILE A 19 -3.04 -12.47 5.64
CA ILE A 19 -3.76 -11.24 5.27
C ILE A 19 -4.54 -10.71 6.47
N GLU A 20 -5.26 -11.58 7.18
CA GLU A 20 -5.98 -11.21 8.40
C GLU A 20 -5.04 -10.63 9.47
N LEU A 21 -3.88 -11.25 9.70
CA LEU A 21 -2.87 -10.74 10.62
C LEU A 21 -2.35 -9.37 10.19
N ILE A 22 -2.07 -9.16 8.90
CA ILE A 22 -1.62 -7.86 8.39
C ILE A 22 -2.69 -6.80 8.68
N SER A 23 -3.96 -7.08 8.38
CA SER A 23 -5.06 -6.17 8.69
C SER A 23 -5.17 -5.89 10.18
N ALA A 24 -5.13 -6.93 11.02
CA ALA A 24 -5.24 -6.78 12.47
C ALA A 24 -4.09 -5.94 13.05
N VAL A 25 -2.85 -6.16 12.60
CA VAL A 25 -1.70 -5.34 13.00
C VAL A 25 -1.84 -3.91 12.49
N TRP A 26 -2.34 -3.71 11.27
CA TRP A 26 -2.55 -2.39 10.71
C TRP A 26 -3.51 -1.54 11.56
N GLU A 27 -4.59 -2.13 12.06
CA GLU A 27 -5.56 -1.47 12.95
C GLU A 27 -4.97 -1.09 14.32
N THR A 28 -3.82 -1.65 14.71
CA THR A 28 -3.15 -1.25 15.97
C THR A 28 -2.31 0.02 15.83
N LEU A 29 -2.03 0.46 14.60
CA LEU A 29 -1.21 1.63 14.34
C LEU A 29 -2.06 2.90 14.39
N SER A 30 -1.59 3.92 15.10
CA SER A 30 -2.25 5.23 15.09
C SER A 30 -1.62 6.14 14.05
N SER A 31 -2.45 6.93 13.36
CA SER A 31 -1.99 7.98 12.44
C SER A 31 -1.08 9.01 13.11
N ASP A 32 -1.20 9.17 14.42
CA ASP A 32 -0.41 10.12 15.20
C ASP A 32 1.03 9.63 15.44
N GLU A 33 1.27 8.31 15.32
CA GLU A 33 2.60 7.73 15.48
C GLU A 33 3.50 7.96 14.25
N VAL A 34 2.88 8.13 13.07
CA VAL A 34 3.56 8.42 11.81
C VAL A 34 2.81 9.55 11.10
N PRO A 35 2.96 10.80 11.58
CA PRO A 35 2.23 11.92 11.03
C PRO A 35 2.70 12.24 9.61
N VAL A 36 1.74 12.48 8.71
CA VAL A 36 2.04 13.00 7.37
C VAL A 36 2.54 14.43 7.52
N SER A 37 3.73 14.71 7.00
CA SER A 37 4.31 16.05 7.09
C SER A 37 3.50 17.05 6.27
N ALA A 38 3.56 18.34 6.65
CA ALA A 38 2.88 19.39 5.89
C ALA A 38 3.27 19.42 4.39
N LYS A 39 4.52 19.06 4.08
CA LYS A 39 5.00 18.98 2.68
C LYS A 39 4.35 17.82 1.91
N GLU A 40 4.19 16.68 2.57
CA GLU A 40 3.52 15.52 1.98
C GLU A 40 2.02 15.77 1.81
N MET A 41 1.37 16.43 2.77
CA MET A 41 -0.03 16.85 2.65
C MET A 41 -0.25 17.76 1.44
N VAL A 42 0.60 18.78 1.27
CA VAL A 42 0.54 19.68 0.09
C VAL A 42 0.73 18.91 -1.22
N LEU A 43 1.63 17.91 -1.23
CA LEU A 43 1.82 17.05 -2.39
C LEU A 43 0.57 16.21 -2.70
N LEU A 44 -0.06 15.64 -1.67
CA LEU A 44 -1.29 14.86 -1.82
C LEU A 44 -2.43 15.73 -2.35
N ASP A 45 -2.63 16.91 -1.78
CA ASP A 45 -3.66 17.87 -2.23
C ASP A 45 -3.46 18.25 -3.71
N ALA A 46 -2.21 18.51 -4.12
CA ALA A 46 -1.89 18.81 -5.51
C ALA A 46 -2.20 17.63 -6.45
N ARG A 47 -1.93 16.40 -6.02
CA ARG A 47 -2.19 15.19 -6.83
C ARG A 47 -3.67 14.87 -6.94
N LEU A 48 -4.44 15.10 -5.89
CA LEU A 48 -5.90 14.95 -5.93
C LEU A 48 -6.53 16.02 -6.83
N ALA A 49 -6.09 17.27 -6.75
CA ALA A 49 -6.58 18.33 -7.63
C ALA A 49 -6.24 18.08 -9.11
N ASP A 50 -5.08 17.49 -9.39
CA ASP A 50 -4.68 17.09 -10.73
C ASP A 50 -5.56 15.93 -11.26
N LEU A 51 -5.82 14.93 -10.41
CA LEU A 51 -6.70 13.80 -10.71
C LEU A 51 -8.11 14.25 -11.15
N GLU A 52 -8.67 15.23 -10.44
CA GLU A 52 -9.99 15.78 -10.72
C GLU A 52 -10.03 16.58 -12.03
N LYS A 53 -8.96 17.32 -12.33
CA LYS A 53 -8.84 18.13 -13.55
C LYS A 53 -8.55 17.29 -14.78
N ASN A 54 -7.79 16.21 -14.62
CA ASN A 54 -7.25 15.38 -15.70
C ASN A 54 -7.64 13.90 -15.51
N PRO A 55 -8.95 13.56 -15.50
CA PRO A 55 -9.38 12.18 -15.26
C PRO A 55 -8.90 11.18 -16.33
N ALA A 56 -8.57 11.65 -17.53
CA ALA A 56 -8.07 10.84 -18.63
C ALA A 56 -6.58 10.45 -18.50
N ASP A 57 -5.83 11.08 -17.58
CA ASP A 57 -4.41 10.77 -17.35
C ASP A 57 -4.23 9.48 -16.52
N GLN A 58 -5.33 8.89 -16.07
CA GLN A 58 -5.34 7.63 -15.32
C GLN A 58 -5.35 6.42 -16.26
N SER A 59 -4.66 5.36 -15.85
CA SER A 59 -4.82 4.04 -16.47
C SER A 59 -5.63 3.13 -15.55
N PRO A 60 -6.60 2.36 -16.06
CA PRO A 60 -7.20 1.26 -15.32
C PRO A 60 -6.11 0.30 -14.82
N TRP A 61 -6.28 -0.20 -13.59
CA TRP A 61 -5.28 -1.09 -13.00
C TRP A 61 -5.03 -2.36 -13.83
N SER A 62 -6.06 -2.90 -14.48
CA SER A 62 -5.92 -4.04 -15.39
C SER A 62 -4.96 -3.76 -16.56
N GLU A 63 -4.99 -2.55 -17.12
CA GLU A 63 -4.07 -2.13 -18.19
C GLU A 63 -2.65 -1.96 -17.67
N VAL A 64 -2.49 -1.35 -16.48
CA VAL A 64 -1.18 -1.23 -15.82
C VAL A 64 -0.58 -2.61 -15.58
N GLN A 65 -1.36 -3.55 -15.04
CA GLN A 65 -0.94 -4.92 -14.81
C GLN A 65 -0.55 -5.62 -16.11
N ALA A 66 -1.31 -5.44 -17.19
CA ALA A 66 -0.99 -6.02 -18.49
C ALA A 66 0.35 -5.48 -19.02
N ARG A 67 0.56 -4.16 -18.97
CA ARG A 67 1.85 -3.54 -19.36
C ARG A 67 3.01 -4.09 -18.55
N LEU A 68 2.87 -4.21 -17.23
CA LEU A 68 3.91 -4.74 -16.35
C LEU A 68 4.24 -6.20 -16.68
N LYS A 69 3.24 -7.05 -16.92
CA LYS A 69 3.45 -8.45 -17.31
C LYS A 69 4.17 -8.59 -18.65
N CYS A 70 3.87 -7.73 -19.63
CA CYS A 70 4.56 -7.71 -20.92
C CYS A 70 6.03 -7.23 -20.82
N GLN A 71 6.41 -6.55 -19.74
CA GLN A 71 7.77 -6.05 -19.52
C GLN A 71 8.64 -6.99 -18.68
N LEU A 72 8.05 -8.04 -18.09
CA LEU A 72 8.79 -9.06 -17.36
C LEU A 72 9.34 -10.10 -18.36
N PRO A 73 10.63 -10.48 -18.27
CA PRO A 73 11.25 -11.48 -19.13
C PRO A 73 10.70 -12.90 -18.91
#